data_AF-A0A7Y5SQK6-F1
#
_entry.id   AF-A0A7Y5SQK6-F1
#
_cell.length_a   1.000
_cell.length_b   1.000
_cell.length_c   1.000
_cell.angle_alpha   90.00
_cell.angle_beta   90.00
_cell.angle_gamma   90.00
#
_symmetry.space_group_name_H-M   'P 1'
#
loop_
_entity.id
_entity.type
_entity.pdbx_description
1 polymer ?
#
loop_
_entity_poly.entity_id
_entity_poly.type
_entity_poly.pdbx_seq_one_letter_code
_entity_poly.pdbx_strand_id
1 'polypeptide(L)'
;MSVHRIRLREPWRRKLTKEGVRWERKFNRPTGLEGKERVWVVVEHLRGGGEVRLNGRFLGGITAESGEGRFEITGQLEIHNLLTLLVAGMPTPLPPALPGAVRLEIIES
;
A
#
# COMPACT_ATOMS: atom_id res chain seq x y z
N MET A 1 23.60 -0.29 5.07
CA MET A 1 22.18 0.03 4.83
C MET A 1 21.34 -1.03 5.51
N SER A 2 20.62 -0.65 6.57
CA SER A 2 19.64 -1.52 7.22
C SER A 2 18.28 -1.34 6.54
N VAL A 3 17.53 -2.42 6.37
CA VAL A 3 16.16 -2.39 5.83
C VAL A 3 15.23 -3.03 6.84
N HIS A 4 14.42 -2.21 7.52
CA HIS A 4 13.38 -2.69 8.40
C HIS A 4 12.07 -2.86 7.62
N ARG A 5 11.41 -4.02 7.74
CA ARG A 5 10.20 -4.37 6.97
C ARG A 5 9.01 -4.60 7.87
N ILE A 6 7.93 -3.84 7.66
CA ILE A 6 6.66 -4.01 8.38
C ILE A 6 5.60 -4.49 7.39
N ARG A 7 5.11 -5.72 7.54
CA ARG A 7 4.07 -6.26 6.65
C ARG A 7 2.69 -5.75 7.04
N LEU A 8 1.96 -5.18 6.08
CA LEU A 8 0.56 -4.80 6.26
C LEU A 8 -0.37 -6.00 5.96
N ARG A 9 -0.32 -7.02 6.82
CA ARG A 9 -1.18 -8.24 6.79
C ARG A 9 -2.55 -7.98 7.36
N GLU A 10 -3.61 -8.70 7.03
CA GLU A 10 -4.98 -8.53 7.54
C GLU A 10 -5.19 -7.93 8.95
N PRO A 11 -6.27 -7.16 9.18
CA PRO A 11 -7.44 -7.01 8.31
C PRO A 11 -7.33 -5.84 7.32
N TRP A 12 -7.69 -6.12 6.07
CA TRP A 12 -7.99 -5.10 5.05
C TRP A 12 -9.51 -4.97 4.91
N ARG A 13 -10.02 -3.74 4.93
CA ARG A 13 -11.42 -3.49 4.56
C ARG A 13 -11.52 -3.53 3.04
N ARG A 14 -12.55 -4.18 2.50
CA ARG A 14 -12.79 -4.24 1.05
C ARG A 14 -14.18 -3.76 0.69
N LYS A 15 -14.30 -3.08 -0.44
CA LYS A 15 -15.57 -2.64 -1.02
C LYS A 15 -15.51 -2.71 -2.53
N LEU A 16 -16.49 -3.34 -3.17
CA LEU A 16 -16.66 -3.27 -4.62
C LEU A 16 -17.03 -1.84 -5.02
N THR A 17 -16.40 -1.32 -6.06
CA THR A 17 -16.69 -0.03 -6.70
C THR A 17 -16.91 -0.25 -8.19
N LYS A 18 -17.23 0.80 -8.95
CA LYS A 18 -17.45 0.67 -10.41
C LYS A 18 -16.14 0.43 -11.17
N GLU A 19 -15.02 0.82 -10.56
CA GLU A 19 -13.67 0.79 -11.13
C GLU A 19 -12.88 -0.46 -10.69
N GLY A 20 -13.35 -1.13 -9.64
CA GLY A 20 -12.80 -2.41 -9.20
C GLY A 20 -13.03 -2.66 -7.71
N VAL A 21 -12.03 -3.17 -6.99
CA VAL A 21 -12.14 -3.41 -5.55
C VAL A 21 -11.26 -2.44 -4.79
N ARG A 22 -11.87 -1.63 -3.93
CA ARG A 22 -11.16 -0.75 -3.01
C ARG A 22 -10.77 -1.53 -1.75
N TRP A 23 -9.48 -1.55 -1.46
CA TRP A 23 -8.89 -2.14 -0.26
C TRP A 23 -8.31 -1.04 0.62
N GLU A 24 -8.67 -1.04 1.90
CA GLU A 24 -8.30 0.00 2.85
C GLU A 24 -7.66 -0.60 4.11
N ARG A 25 -6.55 0.02 4.53
CA ARG A 25 -5.76 -0.42 5.68
C ARG A 25 -5.23 0.78 6.44
N LYS A 26 -5.58 0.85 7.73
CA LYS A 26 -5.01 1.82 8.65
C LYS A 26 -3.65 1.34 9.17
N PHE A 27 -2.71 2.26 9.36
CA PHE A 27 -1.44 2.03 10.05
C PHE A 27 -0.98 3.32 10.73
N ASN A 28 -0.23 3.20 11.83
CA ASN A 28 0.36 4.36 12.49
C ASN A 28 1.73 4.66 11.89
N ARG A 29 2.18 5.91 12.03
CA ARG A 29 3.56 6.29 11.70
C ARG A 29 4.53 5.35 12.43
N PRO A 30 5.51 4.72 11.74
CA PRO A 30 6.58 4.00 12.42
C PRO A 30 7.26 4.90 13.46
N THR A 31 7.49 4.36 14.66
CA THR A 31 8.15 5.08 15.75
C THR A 31 9.66 5.11 15.55
N GLY A 32 10.33 6.13 16.08
CA GLY A 32 11.79 6.21 16.04
C GLY A 32 12.35 6.59 14.68
N LEU A 33 11.53 7.14 13.77
CA LEU A 33 12.01 7.64 12.49
C LEU A 33 13.02 8.77 12.70
N GLU A 34 14.31 8.46 12.56
CA GLU A 34 15.39 9.44 12.64
C GLU A 34 15.46 10.27 11.35
N GLY A 35 16.07 11.45 11.39
CA GLY A 35 16.10 12.40 10.25
C GLY A 35 16.74 11.86 8.96
N LYS A 36 17.37 10.69 8.98
CA LYS A 36 18.00 10.02 7.83
C LYS A 36 17.21 8.83 7.28
N GLU A 37 16.14 8.43 7.94
CA GLU A 37 15.35 7.27 7.52
C GLU A 37 14.31 7.65 6.46
N ARG A 38 14.17 6.78 5.45
CA ARG A 38 13.15 6.89 4.40
C ARG A 38 12.17 5.75 4.52
N VAL A 39 10.88 6.07 4.51
CA VAL A 39 9.79 5.09 4.52
C VAL A 39 9.22 4.91 3.13
N TRP A 40 9.08 3.67 2.71
CA TRP A 40 8.52 3.29 1.42
C TRP A 40 7.32 2.38 1.61
N VAL A 41 6.25 2.60 0.85
CA VAL A 41 5.22 1.59 0.63
C VAL A 41 5.69 0.71 -0.52
N VAL A 42 5.77 -0.59 -0.28
CA VAL A 42 6.07 -1.57 -1.32
C VAL A 42 4.88 -2.50 -1.47
N VAL A 43 4.40 -2.59 -2.71
CA VAL A 43 3.34 -3.50 -3.14
C VAL A 43 3.96 -4.52 -4.08
N GLU A 44 3.66 -5.78 -3.87
CA GLU A 44 4.13 -6.89 -4.70
C GLU A 44 3.00 -7.84 -5.07
N HIS A 45 3.14 -8.47 -6.24
CA HIS A 45 2.24 -9.47 -6.75
C HIS A 45 0.76 -9.02 -6.82
N LEU A 46 0.52 -7.72 -7.03
CA LEU A 46 -0.83 -7.15 -7.12
C LEU A 46 -1.48 -7.53 -8.46
N ARG A 47 -2.27 -8.61 -8.44
CA ARG A 47 -2.96 -9.09 -9.64
C ARG A 47 -4.01 -8.10 -10.10
N GLY A 48 -3.98 -7.76 -11.39
CA GLY A 48 -4.90 -6.80 -12.02
C GLY A 48 -4.40 -5.35 -12.02
N GLY A 49 -3.28 -5.07 -11.34
CA GLY A 49 -2.80 -3.70 -11.18
C GLY A 49 -3.77 -2.83 -10.38
N GLY A 50 -3.50 -1.53 -10.30
CA GLY A 50 -4.36 -0.60 -9.58
C GLY A 50 -3.71 0.71 -9.21
N GLU A 51 -4.45 1.52 -8.46
CA GLU A 51 -3.96 2.78 -7.92
C GLU A 51 -3.59 2.64 -6.44
N VAL A 52 -2.50 3.30 -6.03
CA VAL A 52 -2.08 3.39 -4.64
C VAL A 52 -2.26 4.81 -4.13
N ARG A 53 -2.94 4.95 -2.99
CA ARG A 53 -3.18 6.24 -2.33
C ARG A 53 -2.84 6.18 -0.85
N LEU A 54 -2.21 7.23 -0.33
CA LEU A 54 -1.95 7.42 1.10
C LEU A 54 -2.70 8.66 1.57
N ASN A 55 -3.54 8.52 2.60
CA ASN A 55 -4.34 9.62 3.15
C ASN A 55 -5.14 10.37 2.06
N GLY A 56 -5.65 9.62 1.07
CA GLY A 56 -6.37 10.15 -0.10
C GLY A 56 -5.48 10.68 -1.24
N ARG A 57 -4.19 10.96 -0.99
CA ARG A 57 -3.24 11.42 -1.99
C ARG A 57 -2.77 10.28 -2.89
N PHE A 58 -2.82 10.49 -4.21
CA PHE A 58 -2.31 9.55 -5.20
C PHE A 58 -0.77 9.45 -5.12
N LEU A 59 -0.26 8.23 -4.97
CA LEU A 59 1.17 7.91 -4.99
C LEU A 59 1.62 7.42 -6.37
N GLY A 60 0.76 6.67 -7.06
CA GLY A 60 1.04 6.14 -8.39
C GLY A 60 0.16 4.94 -8.75
N GLY A 61 0.32 4.46 -9.97
CA GLY A 61 -0.31 3.25 -10.49
C GLY A 61 0.63 2.05 -10.49
N ILE A 62 0.06 0.86 -10.38
CA ILE A 62 0.73 -0.43 -10.57
C ILE A 62 0.07 -1.07 -11.79
N THR A 63 0.86 -1.48 -12.78
CA THR A 63 0.31 -2.14 -13.96
C THR A 63 0.09 -3.63 -13.69
N ALA A 64 -0.76 -4.27 -14.48
CA ALA A 64 -1.02 -5.70 -14.34
C ALA A 64 0.22 -6.55 -14.68
N GLU A 65 1.08 -6.03 -15.56
CA GLU A 65 2.32 -6.68 -16.01
C GLU A 65 3.41 -6.63 -14.94
N SER A 66 3.60 -5.49 -14.27
CA SER A 66 4.58 -5.41 -13.18
C SER A 66 4.07 -6.10 -11.93
N GLY A 67 2.80 -5.88 -11.58
CA GLY A 67 2.23 -6.31 -10.30
C GLY A 67 2.94 -5.70 -9.07
N GLU A 68 3.84 -4.75 -9.29
CA GLU A 68 4.77 -4.23 -8.29
C GLU A 68 4.81 -2.70 -8.34
N GLY A 69 4.95 -2.09 -7.16
CA GLY A 69 5.10 -0.65 -7.00
C GLY A 69 5.81 -0.30 -5.71
N ARG A 70 6.65 0.73 -5.76
CA ARG A 70 7.46 1.21 -4.63
C ARG A 70 7.41 2.72 -4.55
N PHE A 71 6.87 3.24 -3.45
CA PHE A 71 6.52 4.66 -3.29
C PHE A 71 7.13 5.21 -2.00
N GLU A 72 7.94 6.27 -2.10
CA GLU A 72 8.50 6.99 -0.95
C GLU A 72 7.39 7.83 -0.30
N ILE A 73 7.21 7.69 1.02
CA ILE A 73 6.09 8.28 1.77
C ILE A 73 6.49 9.10 3.01
N THR A 74 7.79 9.30 3.27
CA THR A 74 8.27 9.93 4.53
C THR A 74 7.67 11.30 4.76
N GLY A 75 7.59 12.12 3.71
CA GLY A 75 7.04 13.49 3.79
C GLY A 75 5.51 13.54 3.88
N GLN A 76 4.82 12.41 3.72
CA GLN A 76 3.35 12.31 3.68
C GLN A 76 2.80 11.56 4.90
N LEU A 77 3.67 11.08 5.81
CA LEU A 77 3.27 10.33 7.00
C LEU A 77 2.67 11.24 8.08
N GLU A 78 1.39 11.00 8.36
CA GLU A 78 0.68 11.51 9.53
C GLU A 78 0.80 10.54 10.71
N ILE A 79 0.34 10.92 11.90
CA ILE A 79 0.30 10.03 13.08
C ILE A 79 -0.54 8.78 12.77
N HIS A 80 -1.66 8.96 12.08
CA HIS A 80 -2.55 7.91 11.63
C HIS A 80 -2.69 7.97 10.12
N ASN A 81 -2.41 6.86 9.44
CA ASN A 81 -2.42 6.80 8.00
C ASN A 81 -3.45 5.80 7.49
N LEU A 82 -4.03 6.11 6.33
CA LEU A 82 -4.91 5.23 5.58
C LEU A 82 -4.27 4.93 4.23
N LEU A 83 -3.85 3.68 4.04
CA LEU A 83 -3.45 3.17 2.73
C LEU A 83 -4.69 2.66 2.00
N THR A 84 -4.87 3.10 0.76
CA THR A 84 -5.92 2.65 -0.14
C THR A 84 -5.31 2.07 -1.40
N LEU A 85 -5.74 0.86 -1.78
CA LEU A 85 -5.46 0.24 -3.07
C LEU A 85 -6.78 0.12 -3.84
N LEU A 86 -6.86 0.72 -5.03
CA LEU A 86 -7.97 0.47 -5.95
C LEU A 86 -7.48 -0.55 -6.99
N VAL A 87 -7.78 -1.82 -6.76
CA VAL A 87 -7.38 -2.91 -7.65
C VAL A 87 -8.36 -3.00 -8.80
N ALA A 88 -7.86 -2.96 -10.03
CA ALA A 88 -8.70 -2.94 -11.21
C ALA A 88 -9.42 -4.29 -11.43
N GLY A 89 -10.59 -4.20 -12.06
CA GLY A 89 -11.43 -5.35 -12.36
C GLY A 89 -12.51 -5.59 -11.31
N MET A 90 -13.63 -6.18 -11.75
CA MET A 90 -14.80 -6.43 -10.91
C MET A 90 -14.99 -7.94 -10.67
N PRO A 91 -14.15 -8.56 -9.83
CA PRO A 91 -14.28 -9.97 -9.53
C PRO A 91 -15.58 -10.26 -8.79
N THR A 92 -16.32 -11.25 -9.29
CA THR A 92 -17.52 -11.82 -8.65
C THR A 92 -17.32 -13.32 -8.46
N PRO A 93 -17.25 -13.84 -7.22
CA PRO A 93 -17.39 -13.11 -5.94
C PRO A 93 -16.18 -12.23 -5.60
N LEU A 94 -16.37 -11.31 -4.63
CA LEU A 94 -15.28 -10.48 -4.11
C LEU A 94 -14.20 -11.36 -3.45
N PRO A 95 -12.90 -11.16 -3.78
CA PRO A 95 -11.81 -11.93 -3.19
C PRO A 95 -11.79 -11.86 -1.67
N PRO A 96 -11.50 -12.98 -0.96
CA PRO A 96 -11.50 -13.02 0.49
C PRO A 96 -10.31 -12.30 1.14
N ALA A 97 -9.24 -12.01 0.38
CA ALA A 97 -8.05 -11.31 0.82
C ALA A 97 -7.49 -10.42 -0.30
N LEU A 98 -6.63 -9.46 0.06
CA LEU A 98 -5.95 -8.59 -0.90
C LEU A 98 -5.16 -9.47 -1.88
N PRO A 99 -5.29 -9.31 -3.21
CA PRO A 99 -4.63 -10.15 -4.20
C PRO A 99 -3.17 -9.70 -4.43
N GLY A 100 -2.41 -9.56 -3.35
CA GLY A 100 -1.03 -9.07 -3.34
C GLY A 100 -0.50 -8.90 -1.92
N ALA A 101 0.80 -8.56 -1.82
CA ALA A 101 1.46 -8.27 -0.56
C ALA A 101 1.77 -6.78 -0.46
N VAL A 102 1.64 -6.23 0.74
CA VAL A 102 1.97 -4.83 1.02
C VAL A 102 2.82 -4.76 2.27
N ARG A 103 3.90 -3.98 2.20
CA ARG A 103 4.78 -3.72 3.34
C ARG A 103 5.24 -2.26 3.35
N LEU A 104 5.68 -1.83 4.52
CA LEU A 104 6.52 -0.66 4.67
C LEU A 104 7.97 -1.12 4.70
N GLU A 105 8.85 -0.40 4.01
CA GLU A 105 10.30 -0.53 4.15
C GLU A 105 10.85 0.77 4.73
N ILE A 106 11.57 0.68 5.83
CA ILE A 106 12.29 1.79 6.45
C ILE A 106 13.77 1.57 6.17
N ILE A 107 14.38 2.55 5.51
CA ILE A 107 15.75 2.46 5.02
C ILE A 107 16.54 3.62 5.59
N GLU A 108 17.63 3.30 6.27
CA GLU A 108 18.61 4.28 6.74
C GLU A 108 19.50 4.71 5.55
N SER A 109 19.55 6.02 5.31
CA SER A 109 20.33 6.64 4.22
C SER A 109 21.79 6.86 4.61
#